data_AF-A0A2D7ZIP0-F1
#
_entry.id   AF-A0A2D7ZIP0-F1
#
_cell.length_a   1.000
_cell.length_b   1.000
_cell.length_c   1.000
_cell.angle_alpha   90.00
_cell.angle_beta   90.00
_cell.angle_gamma   90.00
#
_symmetry.space_group_name_H-M   'P 1'
#
loop_
_entity.id
_entity.type
_entity.pdbx_description
1 polymer ?
#
loop_
_entity_poly.entity_id
_entity_poly.type
_entity_poly.pdbx_seq_one_letter_code
_entity_poly.pdbx_strand_id
1 'polypeptide(L)'
;MSLAVAFALALLAQEGQATLQSCVFEAEGWVCRYRVPEAIYRPEAPAQPPAQAPEPARDAAAAPAPDREAIRRARLISRCADASWLSLCTPDDRREAKALKAQAEAKAALRLEVTTLAAKDQCPEAIRVALEGGDLDLAREIRAFCAPMD
;
A
#
# COMPACT_ATOMS: atom_id res chain seq x y z
N MET A 1 17.45 -56.78 -6.37
CA MET A 1 18.75 -56.33 -6.92
C MET A 1 18.51 -55.03 -7.67
N SER A 2 19.25 -53.99 -7.28
CA SER A 2 19.65 -52.83 -8.08
C SER A 2 18.58 -51.87 -8.58
N LEU A 3 18.39 -50.77 -7.83
CA LEU A 3 18.12 -49.38 -8.29
C LEU A 3 17.54 -48.49 -7.17
N ALA A 4 17.72 -48.84 -5.89
CA ALA A 4 17.96 -47.78 -4.91
C ALA A 4 19.26 -47.06 -5.31
N VAL A 5 19.31 -45.74 -5.22
CA VAL A 5 20.46 -44.81 -5.35
C VAL A 5 20.41 -43.80 -6.52
N ALA A 6 19.71 -44.03 -7.64
CA ALA A 6 19.81 -43.09 -8.78
C ALA A 6 18.84 -41.89 -8.76
N PHE A 7 17.67 -42.00 -8.12
CA PHE A 7 16.63 -40.96 -8.22
C PHE A 7 16.70 -39.85 -7.15
N ALA A 8 17.68 -39.93 -6.23
CA ALA A 8 17.93 -38.88 -5.24
C ALA A 8 18.77 -37.71 -5.79
N LEU A 9 19.29 -37.83 -7.03
CA LEU A 9 20.22 -36.85 -7.63
C LEU A 9 19.57 -35.91 -8.66
N ALA A 10 18.30 -36.10 -9.02
CA ALA A 10 17.63 -35.28 -10.05
C ALA A 10 16.80 -34.10 -9.50
N LEU A 11 16.70 -33.94 -8.18
CA LEU A 11 16.07 -32.78 -7.51
C LEU A 11 17.03 -31.58 -7.32
N LEU A 12 18.24 -31.66 -7.86
CA LEU A 12 19.26 -30.61 -7.80
C LEU A 12 19.21 -29.63 -8.99
N ALA A 13 18.18 -29.71 -9.85
CA ALA A 13 17.87 -28.62 -10.77
C ALA A 13 17.20 -27.48 -10.00
N GLN A 14 17.96 -26.92 -9.05
CA GLN A 14 17.66 -25.69 -8.33
C GLN A 14 17.47 -24.59 -9.36
N GLU A 15 16.26 -24.07 -9.43
CA GLU A 15 16.01 -22.76 -10.03
C GLU A 15 17.04 -21.81 -9.45
N GLY A 16 17.78 -21.12 -10.33
CA GLY A 16 18.87 -20.21 -9.96
C GLY A 16 18.34 -18.97 -9.27
N GLN A 17 17.82 -19.12 -8.06
CA GLN A 17 17.31 -18.02 -7.25
C GLN A 17 18.50 -17.31 -6.60
N ALA A 18 18.51 -15.99 -6.69
CA ALA A 18 19.48 -15.16 -6.03
C ALA A 18 19.30 -15.29 -4.50
N THR A 19 20.18 -16.03 -3.84
CA THR A 19 20.08 -16.19 -2.38
C THR A 19 20.64 -14.95 -1.71
N LEU A 20 19.85 -14.32 -0.84
CA LEU A 20 20.29 -13.21 -0.01
C LEU A 20 21.42 -13.69 0.91
N GLN A 21 22.59 -13.07 0.81
CA GLN A 21 23.75 -13.43 1.64
C GLN A 21 23.77 -12.63 2.94
N SER A 22 23.57 -11.32 2.85
CA SER A 22 23.65 -10.43 4.01
C SER A 22 22.93 -9.13 3.71
N CYS A 23 22.23 -8.56 4.70
CA CYS A 23 21.81 -7.17 4.68
C CYS A 23 22.49 -6.44 5.84
N VAL A 24 23.16 -5.34 5.55
CA VAL A 24 23.78 -4.46 6.54
C VAL A 24 23.15 -3.08 6.41
N PHE A 25 22.83 -2.45 7.53
CA PHE A 25 22.37 -1.07 7.56
C PHE A 25 23.59 -0.15 7.63
N GLU A 26 23.87 0.54 6.53
CA GLU A 26 24.94 1.55 6.43
C GLU A 26 24.34 2.96 6.62
N ALA A 27 25.18 3.99 6.74
CA ALA A 27 24.76 5.35 7.09
C ALA A 27 23.66 5.95 6.18
N GLU A 28 23.54 5.43 4.96
CA GLU A 28 22.57 5.90 3.95
C GLU A 28 21.45 4.89 3.65
N GLY A 29 21.42 3.72 4.32
CA GLY A 29 20.32 2.75 4.20
C GLY A 29 20.74 1.27 4.22
N TRP A 30 19.76 0.40 3.95
CA TRP A 30 19.97 -1.04 3.88
C TRP A 30 20.68 -1.45 2.59
N VAL A 31 21.85 -2.08 2.73
CA VAL A 31 22.61 -2.68 1.62
C VAL A 31 22.50 -4.19 1.73
N CYS A 32 21.78 -4.80 0.79
CA CYS A 32 21.62 -6.25 0.71
C CYS A 32 22.48 -6.84 -0.42
N ARG A 33 23.33 -7.81 -0.07
CA ARG A 33 24.18 -8.56 -0.99
C ARG A 33 23.50 -9.86 -1.38
N TYR A 34 23.42 -10.13 -2.68
CA TYR A 34 22.81 -11.34 -3.23
C TYR A 34 23.83 -12.14 -4.03
N ARG A 35 23.76 -13.47 -3.93
CA ARG A 35 24.54 -14.39 -4.78
C ARG A 35 23.65 -14.93 -5.88
N VAL A 36 23.98 -14.61 -7.12
CA VAL A 36 23.28 -15.15 -8.30
C VAL A 36 24.08 -16.36 -8.82
N PRO A 37 23.48 -17.54 -8.96
CA PRO A 37 24.14 -18.67 -9.62
C PRO A 37 24.17 -18.46 -11.14
N GLU A 38 25.27 -18.81 -11.80
CA GLU A 38 25.35 -18.83 -13.27
C GLU A 38 24.47 -19.94 -13.82
N ALA A 39 23.35 -19.59 -14.45
CA ALA A 39 22.49 -20.55 -15.15
C ALA A 39 22.85 -20.62 -16.64
N ILE A 40 23.16 -21.83 -17.14
CA ILE A 40 23.31 -22.09 -18.57
C ILE A 40 21.90 -22.16 -19.18
N TYR A 41 21.59 -21.24 -20.10
CA TYR A 41 20.28 -21.14 -20.74
C TYR A 41 20.01 -22.38 -21.62
N ARG A 42 18.99 -23.17 -21.27
CA ARG A 42 18.47 -24.28 -22.09
C ARG A 42 17.04 -23.93 -22.52
N PRO A 43 16.73 -23.82 -23.82
CA PRO A 43 15.37 -23.50 -24.27
C PRO A 43 14.40 -24.65 -23.93
N GLU A 44 13.24 -24.27 -23.40
CA GLU A 44 12.23 -25.16 -22.78
C GLU A 44 11.24 -25.72 -23.81
N ALA A 45 10.89 -27.00 -23.67
CA ALA A 45 9.83 -27.68 -24.44
C ALA A 45 8.43 -27.26 -23.90
N PRO A 46 7.35 -27.38 -24.68
CA PRO A 46 6.06 -26.79 -24.32
C PRO A 46 5.50 -27.36 -22.99
N ALA A 47 5.21 -26.44 -22.07
CA ALA A 47 4.79 -26.70 -20.70
C ALA A 47 3.42 -27.40 -20.61
N GLN A 48 3.34 -28.45 -19.78
CA GLN A 48 2.07 -28.91 -19.22
C GLN A 48 1.56 -27.89 -18.19
N PRO A 49 0.23 -27.71 -18.03
CA PRO A 49 -0.29 -26.73 -17.09
C PRO A 49 0.14 -27.09 -15.66
N PRO A 50 0.66 -26.12 -14.87
CA PRO A 50 1.14 -26.38 -13.52
C PRO A 50 -0.03 -26.80 -12.62
N ALA A 51 0.15 -27.90 -11.90
CA ALA A 51 -0.66 -28.22 -10.74
C ALA A 51 -0.44 -27.13 -9.69
N GLN A 52 -1.52 -26.48 -9.26
CA GLN A 52 -1.47 -25.41 -8.26
C GLN A 52 -0.88 -25.94 -6.96
N ALA A 53 0.28 -25.41 -6.56
CA ALA A 53 0.79 -25.60 -5.21
C ALA A 53 -0.19 -24.94 -4.21
N PRO A 54 -0.46 -25.54 -3.04
CA PRO A 54 -1.26 -24.88 -2.02
C PRO A 54 -0.52 -23.63 -1.55
N GLU A 55 -1.06 -22.45 -1.86
CA GLU A 55 -0.58 -21.19 -1.29
C GLU A 55 -0.63 -21.28 0.24
N PRO A 56 0.37 -20.77 0.97
CA PRO A 56 0.21 -20.58 2.40
C PRO A 56 -1.01 -19.67 2.57
N ALA A 57 -1.98 -20.13 3.36
CA ALA A 57 -3.17 -19.37 3.70
C ALA A 57 -2.73 -18.08 4.42
N ARG A 58 -2.40 -17.06 3.63
CA ARG A 58 -2.59 -15.69 4.05
C ARG A 58 -4.09 -15.58 4.18
N ASP A 59 -4.55 -15.23 5.37
CA ASP A 59 -5.88 -14.69 5.55
C ASP A 59 -6.00 -13.50 4.61
N ALA A 60 -6.46 -13.78 3.39
CA ALA A 60 -6.88 -12.81 2.43
C ALA A 60 -8.22 -12.31 2.97
N ALA A 61 -8.15 -11.49 4.02
CA ALA A 61 -9.16 -10.50 4.26
C ALA A 61 -9.26 -9.74 2.92
N ALA A 62 -10.27 -10.10 2.14
CA ALA A 62 -10.49 -9.53 0.82
C ALA A 62 -10.47 -8.01 1.00
N ALA A 63 -9.43 -7.36 0.49
CA ALA A 63 -9.34 -5.92 0.55
C ALA A 63 -10.65 -5.38 -0.05
N PRO A 64 -11.34 -4.44 0.62
CA PRO A 64 -12.59 -3.92 0.12
C PRO A 64 -12.35 -3.45 -1.33
N ALA A 65 -13.25 -3.86 -2.23
CA ALA A 65 -13.15 -3.51 -3.63
C ALA A 65 -12.95 -1.98 -3.74
N PRO A 66 -12.01 -1.52 -4.58
CA PRO A 66 -11.70 -0.10 -4.62
C PRO A 66 -12.95 0.68 -5.01
N ASP A 67 -13.28 1.70 -4.21
CA ASP A 67 -14.41 2.58 -4.47
C ASP A 67 -14.18 3.28 -5.83
N ARG A 68 -14.93 2.82 -6.83
CA ARG A 68 -14.83 3.30 -8.21
C ARG A 68 -15.14 4.79 -8.30
N GLU A 69 -16.02 5.28 -7.46
CA GLU A 69 -16.41 6.68 -7.43
C GLU A 69 -15.31 7.52 -6.75
N ALA A 70 -14.69 7.04 -5.68
CA ALA A 70 -13.50 7.68 -5.11
C ALA A 70 -12.37 7.79 -6.14
N ILE A 71 -12.12 6.73 -6.93
CA ILE A 71 -11.13 6.75 -8.01
C ILE A 71 -11.51 7.76 -9.09
N ARG A 72 -12.78 7.81 -9.51
CA ARG A 72 -13.28 8.78 -10.49
C ARG A 72 -13.02 10.21 -10.01
N ARG A 73 -13.39 10.52 -8.76
CA ARG A 73 -13.18 11.84 -8.13
C ARG A 73 -11.71 12.20 -8.04
N ALA A 74 -10.86 11.26 -7.63
CA ALA A 74 -9.41 11.48 -7.58
C ALA A 74 -8.83 11.85 -8.96
N ARG A 75 -9.25 11.14 -10.03
CA ARG A 75 -8.86 11.47 -11.41
C ARG A 75 -9.42 12.79 -11.90
N LEU A 76 -10.59 13.22 -11.42
CA LEU A 76 -11.17 14.51 -11.75
C LEU A 76 -10.38 15.64 -11.09
N ILE A 77 -10.09 15.53 -9.79
CA ILE A 77 -9.25 16.47 -9.05
C ILE A 77 -7.87 16.59 -9.73
N SER A 78 -7.19 15.47 -9.98
CA SER A 78 -5.82 15.48 -10.49
C SER A 78 -5.69 16.12 -11.88
N ARG A 79 -6.75 16.02 -12.71
CA ARG A 79 -6.74 16.56 -14.08
C ARG A 79 -7.28 17.98 -14.16
N CYS A 80 -8.27 18.33 -13.34
CA CYS A 80 -9.10 19.52 -13.57
C CYS A 80 -9.09 20.54 -12.43
N ALA A 81 -8.60 20.23 -11.22
CA ALA A 81 -8.69 21.16 -10.09
C ALA A 81 -7.82 22.41 -10.31
N ASP A 82 -6.61 22.23 -10.84
CA ASP A 82 -5.63 23.31 -11.09
C ASP A 82 -5.46 23.62 -12.58
N ALA A 83 -6.30 23.02 -13.42
CA ALA A 83 -6.30 23.20 -14.86
C ALA A 83 -6.61 24.66 -15.25
N SER A 84 -5.80 25.22 -16.15
CA SER A 84 -6.05 26.54 -16.73
C SER A 84 -7.22 26.50 -17.71
N TRP A 85 -7.72 27.66 -18.15
CA TRP A 85 -8.84 27.77 -19.09
C TRP A 85 -8.58 27.12 -20.46
N LEU A 86 -7.32 26.85 -20.81
CA LEU A 86 -6.89 26.16 -22.04
C LEU A 86 -6.90 24.62 -21.93
N SER A 87 -7.27 24.08 -20.77
CA SER A 87 -7.28 22.64 -20.54
C SER A 87 -8.54 22.00 -21.11
N LEU A 88 -8.47 20.72 -21.50
CA LEU A 88 -9.59 19.93 -22.03
C LEU A 88 -10.78 19.74 -21.05
N CYS A 89 -10.68 20.21 -19.81
CA CYS A 89 -11.76 20.14 -18.83
C CYS A 89 -12.87 21.13 -19.17
N THR A 90 -14.13 20.74 -18.98
CA THR A 90 -15.25 21.67 -19.10
C THR A 90 -15.26 22.67 -17.92
N PRO A 91 -15.93 23.83 -18.04
CA PRO A 91 -16.11 24.74 -16.91
C PRO A 91 -16.77 24.09 -15.68
N ASP A 92 -17.72 23.17 -15.90
CA ASP A 92 -18.37 22.38 -14.85
C ASP A 92 -17.38 21.42 -14.16
N ASP A 93 -16.61 20.65 -14.93
CA ASP A 93 -15.60 19.73 -14.39
C ASP A 93 -14.58 20.46 -13.51
N ARG A 94 -14.15 21.67 -13.92
CA ARG A 94 -13.23 22.49 -13.13
C ARG A 94 -13.86 22.94 -11.80
N ARG A 95 -15.13 23.34 -11.80
CA ARG A 95 -15.85 23.72 -10.58
C ARG A 95 -16.00 22.53 -9.63
N GLU A 96 -16.43 21.39 -10.16
CA GLU A 96 -16.55 20.15 -9.39
C GLU A 96 -15.20 19.70 -8.83
N ALA A 97 -14.15 19.65 -9.66
CA ALA A 97 -12.81 19.28 -9.24
C ALA A 97 -12.27 20.18 -8.13
N LYS A 98 -12.47 21.50 -8.24
CA LYS A 98 -12.07 22.47 -7.20
C LYS A 98 -12.84 22.28 -5.90
N ALA A 99 -14.15 22.06 -5.98
CA ALA A 99 -14.97 21.81 -4.79
C ALA A 99 -14.54 20.52 -4.08
N LEU A 100 -14.29 19.45 -4.84
CA LEU A 100 -13.80 18.17 -4.31
C LEU A 100 -12.40 18.31 -3.69
N LYS A 101 -11.48 19.04 -4.36
CA LYS A 101 -10.15 19.34 -3.83
C LYS A 101 -10.22 20.10 -2.52
N ALA A 102 -10.99 21.19 -2.47
CA ALA A 102 -11.16 22.00 -1.27
C ALA A 102 -11.74 21.18 -0.10
N GLN A 103 -12.70 20.29 -0.36
CA GLN A 103 -13.23 19.39 0.68
C GLN A 103 -12.16 18.42 1.19
N ALA A 104 -11.35 17.84 0.31
CA ALA A 104 -10.28 16.93 0.70
C ALA A 104 -9.20 17.65 1.53
N GLU A 105 -8.82 18.86 1.12
CA GLU A 105 -7.87 19.71 1.84
C GLU A 105 -8.41 20.13 3.20
N ALA A 106 -9.69 20.50 3.31
CA ALA A 106 -10.32 20.83 4.59
C ALA A 106 -10.29 19.65 5.57
N LYS A 107 -10.59 18.43 5.09
CA LYS A 107 -10.48 17.21 5.90
C LYS A 107 -9.04 16.91 6.32
N ALA A 108 -8.09 17.09 5.41
CA ALA A 108 -6.67 16.89 5.71
C ALA A 108 -6.15 17.90 6.75
N ALA A 109 -6.55 19.18 6.63
CA ALA A 109 -6.23 20.22 7.59
C ALA A 109 -6.81 19.92 8.98
N LEU A 110 -8.07 19.49 9.06
CA LEU A 110 -8.70 19.06 10.31
C LEU A 110 -7.91 17.92 10.96
N ARG A 111 -7.54 16.89 10.18
CA ARG A 111 -6.75 15.76 10.70
C ARG A 111 -5.39 16.20 11.24
N LEU A 112 -4.72 17.11 10.53
CA LEU A 112 -3.45 17.66 10.99
C LEU A 112 -3.61 18.42 12.31
N GLU A 113 -4.65 19.26 12.43
CA GLU A 113 -4.94 20.02 13.65
C GLU A 113 -5.24 19.09 14.84
N VAL A 114 -6.14 18.14 14.64
CA VAL A 114 -6.55 17.17 15.65
C VAL A 114 -5.37 16.31 16.12
N THR A 115 -4.54 15.82 15.18
CA THR A 115 -3.34 15.04 15.53
C THR A 115 -2.27 15.90 16.22
N THR A 116 -2.15 17.17 15.86
CA THR A 116 -1.25 18.13 16.54
C THR A 116 -1.71 18.39 17.97
N LEU A 117 -3.01 18.53 18.22
CA LEU A 117 -3.58 18.67 19.56
C LEU A 117 -3.38 17.39 20.38
N ALA A 118 -3.63 16.23 19.78
CA ALA A 118 -3.37 14.94 20.43
C ALA A 118 -1.89 14.77 20.82
N ALA A 119 -0.96 15.19 19.95
CA ALA A 119 0.48 15.16 20.23
C ALA A 119 0.94 16.13 21.35
N LYS A 120 0.11 17.12 21.69
CA LYS A 120 0.33 18.06 22.81
C LYS A 120 -0.36 17.61 24.10
N ASP A 121 -0.81 16.35 24.17
CA ASP A 121 -1.61 15.79 25.27
C ASP A 121 -2.95 16.52 25.50
N GLN A 122 -3.42 17.29 24.52
CA GLN A 122 -4.70 18.04 24.58
C GLN A 122 -5.86 17.19 24.06
N CYS A 123 -5.99 15.98 24.61
CA CYS A 123 -6.95 14.97 24.18
C CYS A 123 -8.42 15.43 24.17
N PRO A 124 -8.96 16.11 25.21
CA PRO A 124 -10.35 16.57 25.19
C PRO A 124 -10.63 17.56 24.05
N GLU A 125 -9.65 18.41 23.77
CA GLU A 125 -9.76 19.44 22.74
C GLU A 125 -9.64 18.85 21.33
N ALA A 126 -8.72 17.90 21.13
CA ALA A 126 -8.58 17.16 19.87
C ALA A 126 -9.89 16.44 19.49
N ILE A 127 -10.57 15.82 20.46
CA ILE A 127 -11.86 15.17 20.24
C ILE A 127 -12.95 16.18 19.90
N ARG A 128 -13.00 17.33 20.60
CA ARG A 128 -13.97 18.40 20.34
C ARG A 128 -13.83 18.91 18.91
N VAL A 129 -12.61 19.24 18.48
CA VAL A 129 -12.32 19.74 17.12
C VAL A 129 -12.71 18.69 16.06
N ALA A 130 -12.40 17.41 16.28
CA ALA A 130 -12.79 16.35 15.35
C ALA A 130 -14.33 16.23 15.18
N LEU A 131 -15.08 16.38 16.27
CA LEU A 131 -16.55 16.35 16.24
C LEU A 131 -17.15 17.59 15.57
N GLU A 132 -16.60 18.78 15.84
CA GLU A 132 -17.01 20.03 15.19
C GLU A 132 -16.73 20.01 13.68
N GLY A 133 -15.64 19.36 13.28
CA GLY A 133 -15.32 19.11 11.87
C GLY A 133 -16.13 17.98 11.21
N GLY A 134 -16.99 17.29 11.97
CA GLY A 134 -17.90 16.25 11.46
C GLY A 134 -17.23 14.92 11.10
N ASP A 135 -15.97 14.68 11.46
CA ASP A 135 -15.26 13.42 11.22
C ASP A 135 -15.40 12.51 12.46
N LEU A 136 -16.49 11.74 12.49
CA LEU A 136 -16.84 10.87 13.62
C LEU A 136 -15.87 9.68 13.79
N ASP A 137 -15.30 9.21 12.67
CA ASP A 137 -14.31 8.13 12.68
C ASP A 137 -13.01 8.64 13.31
N LEU A 138 -12.54 9.82 12.90
CA LEU A 138 -11.39 10.47 13.52
C LEU A 138 -11.61 10.72 15.02
N ALA A 139 -12.78 11.22 15.43
CA ALA A 139 -13.08 11.42 16.84
C ALA A 139 -13.03 10.11 17.65
N ARG A 140 -13.40 8.98 17.05
CA ARG A 140 -13.31 7.65 17.67
C ARG A 140 -11.86 7.18 17.78
N GLU A 141 -11.07 7.35 16.73
CA GLU A 141 -9.65 7.02 16.70
C GLU A 141 -8.88 7.79 17.79
N ILE A 142 -9.09 9.09 17.90
CA ILE A 142 -8.43 9.92 18.92
C ILE A 142 -8.86 9.53 20.34
N ARG A 143 -10.15 9.21 20.55
CA ARG A 143 -10.59 8.69 21.86
C ARG A 143 -9.86 7.40 22.25
N ALA A 144 -9.67 6.49 21.30
CA ALA A 144 -8.94 5.25 21.54
C ALA A 144 -7.46 5.53 21.82
N PHE A 145 -6.85 6.47 21.10
CA PHE A 145 -5.46 6.88 21.33
C PHE A 145 -5.26 7.53 22.70
N CYS A 146 -6.22 8.36 23.13
CA CYS A 146 -6.19 9.09 24.39
C CYS A 146 -6.75 8.30 25.58
N ALA A 147 -7.18 7.05 25.38
CA ALA A 147 -7.60 6.20 26.49
C ALA A 147 -6.37 5.89 27.36
N PRO A 148 -6.45 6.02 28.68
CA PRO A 148 -5.37 5.56 29.55
C PRO A 148 -5.15 4.06 29.29
N MET A 149 -3.91 3.69 28.94
CA MET A 149 -3.54 2.27 28.88
C MET A 149 -3.48 1.77 30.33
N ASP A 150 -4.50 1.02 30.76
CA ASP A 150 -4.49 0.24 31.99
C ASP A 150 -3.54 -0.97 31.90
#